data_AF-A0A7W7ZN50-F1
#
_entry.id   AF-A0A7W7ZN50-F1
#
_cell.length_a   1.000
_cell.length_b   1.000
_cell.length_c   1.000
_cell.angle_alpha   90.00
_cell.angle_beta   90.00
_cell.angle_gamma   90.00
#
_symmetry.space_group_name_H-M   'P 1'
#
loop_
_entity.id
_entity.type
_entity.pdbx_description
1 polymer ?
#
loop_
_entity_poly.entity_id
_entity_poly.type
_entity_poly.pdbx_seq_one_letter_code
_entity_poly.pdbx_strand_id
1 'polypeptide(L)'
;MNRSLERFALLAGVMILLGSVQFGACLGGGAVALPAALLLSAGITLLWMHFDLPSGRPWLPPLVCAGVVLLSVLLAEFTFRSDFAEWFSFLLAGAGSGLTMFVLLRTRVRCALCNRRMGVQALSFQCPRCHLKVCEETCWSFEHRRCTLCLEQRVPVLPTGEKWWTKAAGPRITYGRCQMCLGSAEQVDLRICPHCRRPQCRECWDFNNGECQRCGKALPDLPESLTMTVTQAAKTHGV
;
A
#
# COMPACT_ATOMS: atom_id res chain seq x y z
N MET A 1 -12.68 -20.46 -5.19
CA MET A 1 -13.37 -20.13 -3.94
C MET A 1 -13.35 -18.61 -3.78
N ASN A 2 -14.47 -17.96 -3.48
CA ASN A 2 -14.59 -16.51 -3.57
C ASN A 2 -13.85 -15.88 -2.36
N ARG A 3 -12.73 -15.18 -2.57
CA ARG A 3 -11.91 -14.59 -1.49
C ARG A 3 -12.71 -13.67 -0.56
N SER A 4 -13.82 -13.11 -1.04
CA SER A 4 -14.76 -12.34 -0.24
C SER A 4 -15.49 -13.20 0.81
N LEU A 5 -15.98 -14.38 0.43
CA LEU A 5 -16.68 -15.30 1.33
C LEU A 5 -15.78 -15.82 2.44
N GLU A 6 -14.53 -16.15 2.13
CA GLU A 6 -13.53 -16.57 3.13
C GLU A 6 -13.29 -15.48 4.18
N ARG A 7 -13.17 -14.22 3.75
CA ARG A 7 -12.99 -13.07 4.66
C ARG A 7 -14.21 -12.83 5.54
N PHE A 8 -15.42 -12.96 5.00
CA PHE A 8 -16.65 -12.85 5.79
C PHE A 8 -16.81 -13.98 6.80
N ALA A 9 -16.48 -15.22 6.41
CA ALA A 9 -16.52 -16.36 7.33
C ALA A 9 -15.51 -16.22 8.47
N LEU A 10 -14.29 -15.77 8.17
CA LEU A 10 -13.27 -15.47 9.19
C LEU A 10 -13.74 -14.38 10.16
N LEU A 11 -14.32 -13.29 9.63
CA LEU A 11 -14.87 -12.22 10.48
C LEU A 11 -15.97 -12.76 11.39
N ALA A 12 -16.94 -13.50 10.84
CA ALA A 12 -18.02 -14.07 11.63
C ALA A 12 -17.50 -14.99 12.74
N GLY A 13 -16.52 -15.85 12.43
CA GLY A 13 -15.87 -16.71 13.42
C GLY A 13 -15.17 -15.93 14.53
N VAL A 14 -14.45 -14.85 14.18
CA VAL A 14 -13.78 -13.97 15.16
C VAL A 14 -14.79 -13.24 16.05
N MET A 15 -15.92 -12.77 15.49
CA MET A 15 -16.97 -12.13 16.27
C MET A 15 -17.68 -13.11 17.22
N ILE A 16 -17.92 -14.35 16.80
CA ILE A 16 -18.46 -15.39 17.68
C ILE A 16 -17.48 -15.68 18.82
N LEU A 17 -16.18 -15.81 18.50
CA LEU A 17 -15.15 -16.04 19.50
C LEU A 17 -15.06 -14.87 20.49
N LEU A 18 -15.14 -13.62 20.03
CA LEU A 18 -15.25 -12.43 20.90
C LEU A 18 -16.40 -12.57 21.90
N GLY A 19 -17.60 -12.82 21.39
CA GLY A 19 -18.81 -12.91 22.22
C GLY A 19 -18.70 -14.03 23.25
N SER A 20 -18.19 -15.20 22.85
CA SER A 20 -18.00 -16.35 23.74
C SER A 20 -16.97 -16.08 24.84
N VAL A 21 -15.83 -15.48 24.49
CA VAL A 21 -14.78 -15.14 25.48
C VAL A 21 -15.28 -14.04 26.43
N GLN A 22 -15.98 -13.03 25.90
CA GLN A 22 -16.52 -11.96 26.73
C GLN A 22 -17.62 -12.47 27.67
N PHE A 23 -18.49 -13.37 27.21
CA PHE A 23 -19.48 -14.04 28.05
C PHE A 23 -18.81 -14.85 29.17
N GLY A 24 -17.75 -15.59 28.85
CA GLY A 24 -16.94 -16.28 29.87
C GLY A 24 -16.27 -15.31 30.85
N ALA A 25 -15.83 -14.15 30.40
CA ALA A 25 -15.25 -13.11 31.25
C ALA A 25 -16.28 -12.49 32.21
N CYS A 26 -17.55 -12.37 31.80
CA CYS A 26 -18.66 -11.98 32.69
C CYS A 26 -18.84 -12.95 33.85
N LEU A 27 -18.57 -14.26 33.68
CA LEU A 27 -18.62 -15.22 34.80
C LEU A 27 -17.58 -14.93 35.90
N GLY A 28 -16.49 -14.24 35.55
CA GLY A 28 -15.46 -13.79 36.48
C GLY A 28 -15.75 -12.42 37.11
N GLY A 29 -16.89 -11.81 36.79
CA GLY A 29 -17.31 -10.49 37.26
C GLY A 29 -16.65 -9.31 36.54
N GLY A 30 -17.06 -8.10 36.90
CA GLY A 30 -16.64 -6.86 36.25
C GLY A 30 -15.12 -6.64 36.17
N ALA A 31 -14.36 -7.08 37.18
CA ALA A 31 -12.91 -6.95 37.21
C ALA A 31 -12.20 -7.70 36.07
N VAL A 32 -12.80 -8.77 35.56
CA VAL A 32 -12.28 -9.57 34.44
C VAL A 32 -12.93 -9.15 33.13
N ALA A 33 -14.25 -8.89 33.14
CA ALA A 33 -15.02 -8.54 31.95
C ALA A 33 -14.58 -7.22 31.30
N LEU A 34 -14.23 -6.20 32.09
CA LEU A 34 -13.82 -4.88 31.59
C LEU A 34 -12.48 -4.89 30.84
N PRO A 35 -11.37 -5.42 31.42
CA PRO A 35 -10.10 -5.50 30.68
C PRO A 35 -10.19 -6.47 29.49
N ALA A 36 -10.96 -7.56 29.60
CA ALA A 36 -11.19 -8.47 28.48
C ALA A 36 -11.85 -7.74 27.29
N ALA A 37 -12.90 -6.95 27.52
CA ALA A 37 -13.58 -6.19 26.47
C ALA A 37 -12.64 -5.23 25.73
N LEU A 38 -11.75 -4.55 26.46
CA LEU A 38 -10.78 -3.62 25.88
C LEU A 38 -9.71 -4.35 25.06
N LEU A 39 -9.12 -5.42 25.59
CA LEU A 39 -8.08 -6.19 24.91
C LEU A 39 -8.61 -6.90 23.66
N LEU A 40 -9.77 -7.55 23.77
CA LEU A 40 -10.35 -8.29 22.66
C LEU A 40 -10.80 -7.35 21.54
N SER A 41 -11.43 -6.21 21.86
CA SER A 41 -11.83 -5.22 20.84
C SER A 41 -10.63 -4.59 20.11
N ALA A 42 -9.52 -4.34 20.81
CA ALA A 42 -8.27 -3.91 20.20
C ALA A 42 -7.69 -4.98 19.25
N GLY A 43 -7.61 -6.24 19.70
CA GLY A 43 -7.12 -7.36 18.91
C GLY A 43 -7.95 -7.60 17.64
N ILE A 44 -9.27 -7.49 17.73
CA ILE A 44 -10.18 -7.67 16.59
C ILE A 44 -10.07 -6.52 15.60
N THR A 45 -9.89 -5.30 16.08
CA THR A 45 -9.65 -4.15 15.21
C THR A 45 -8.34 -4.30 14.43
N LEU A 46 -7.30 -4.86 15.06
CA LEU A 46 -6.05 -5.21 14.39
C LEU A 46 -6.24 -6.31 13.34
N LEU A 47 -6.98 -7.38 13.65
CA LEU A 47 -7.33 -8.43 12.67
C LEU A 47 -8.15 -7.86 11.51
N TRP A 48 -9.11 -6.99 11.81
CA TRP A 48 -9.95 -6.32 10.82
C TRP A 48 -9.10 -5.55 9.80
N MET A 49 -8.13 -4.80 10.31
CA MET A 49 -7.15 -4.06 9.50
C MET A 49 -6.20 -4.98 8.75
N HIS A 50 -5.74 -6.06 9.39
CA HIS A 50 -4.81 -7.00 8.79
C HIS A 50 -5.41 -7.72 7.58
N PHE A 51 -6.69 -8.07 7.62
CA PHE A 51 -7.38 -8.74 6.50
C PHE A 51 -7.94 -7.78 5.45
N ASP A 52 -7.72 -6.46 5.60
CA ASP A 52 -8.30 -5.40 4.77
C ASP A 52 -9.78 -5.69 4.47
N LEU A 53 -10.53 -5.96 5.54
CA LEU A 53 -11.95 -6.26 5.44
C LEU A 53 -12.67 -5.06 4.80
N PRO A 54 -13.60 -5.31 3.88
CA PRO A 54 -14.16 -4.29 2.99
C PRO A 54 -15.16 -3.42 3.75
N SER A 55 -14.65 -2.53 4.59
CA SER A 55 -15.42 -1.45 5.15
C SER A 55 -14.66 -0.17 4.86
N GLY A 56 -14.98 0.49 3.75
CA GLY A 56 -14.55 1.89 3.50
C GLY A 56 -15.09 2.88 4.56
N ARG A 57 -15.64 2.38 5.67
CA ARG A 57 -16.29 3.09 6.76
C ARG A 57 -15.52 2.81 8.05
N PRO A 58 -14.75 3.78 8.56
CA PRO A 58 -13.90 3.57 9.73
C PRO A 58 -14.66 3.39 11.05
N TRP A 59 -15.95 3.73 11.08
CA TRP A 59 -16.82 3.61 12.25
C TRP A 59 -17.47 2.23 12.41
N LEU A 60 -17.31 1.33 11.42
CA LEU A 60 -17.96 0.03 11.45
C LEU A 60 -17.33 -0.94 12.48
N PRO A 61 -15.99 -1.08 12.58
CA PRO A 61 -15.38 -1.95 13.59
C PRO A 61 -15.77 -1.64 15.04
N PRO A 62 -15.77 -0.37 15.51
CA PRO A 62 -16.14 -0.08 16.89
C PRO A 62 -17.61 -0.33 17.19
N LEU A 63 -18.52 -0.10 16.23
CA LEU A 63 -19.93 -0.44 16.42
C LEU A 63 -20.14 -1.95 16.51
N VAL A 64 -19.45 -2.72 15.67
CA VAL A 64 -19.56 -4.18 15.66
C VAL A 64 -18.98 -4.79 16.95
N CYS A 65 -17.85 -4.28 17.44
CA CYS A 65 -17.29 -4.71 18.73
C CYS A 65 -18.22 -4.36 19.90
N ALA A 66 -18.72 -3.12 19.95
CA ALA A 66 -19.66 -2.69 20.99
C ALA A 66 -20.95 -3.53 20.98
N GLY A 67 -21.51 -3.80 19.78
CA GLY A 67 -22.72 -4.60 19.63
C GLY A 67 -22.56 -6.05 20.10
N VAL A 68 -21.45 -6.71 19.75
CA VAL A 68 -21.21 -8.09 20.17
C VAL A 68 -20.94 -8.19 21.67
N VAL A 69 -20.21 -7.23 22.25
CA VAL A 69 -19.99 -7.18 23.70
C VAL A 69 -21.29 -6.89 24.44
N LEU A 70 -22.14 -5.99 23.93
CA LEU A 70 -23.46 -5.75 24.50
C LEU A 70 -24.33 -7.03 24.48
N LEU A 71 -24.31 -7.78 23.37
CA LEU A 71 -25.04 -9.05 23.27
C LEU A 71 -24.55 -10.06 24.32
N SER A 72 -23.23 -10.16 24.54
CA SER A 72 -22.69 -11.05 25.57
C SER A 72 -23.09 -10.64 26.99
N VAL A 73 -23.16 -9.34 27.30
CA VAL A 73 -23.62 -8.86 28.61
C VAL A 73 -25.11 -9.13 28.80
N LEU A 74 -25.94 -8.91 27.76
CA LEU A 74 -27.37 -9.22 27.80
C LEU A 74 -27.62 -10.71 28.06
N LEU A 75 -26.83 -11.60 27.44
CA LEU A 75 -26.89 -13.04 27.70
C LEU A 75 -26.46 -13.38 29.13
N ALA A 76 -25.41 -12.74 29.65
CA ALA A 76 -24.96 -12.94 31.03
C ALA A 76 -26.02 -12.47 32.05
N GLU A 77 -26.63 -11.31 31.82
CA GLU A 77 -27.72 -10.77 32.63
C GLU A 77 -28.91 -11.73 32.69
N PHE A 78 -29.31 -12.27 31.53
CA PHE A 78 -30.41 -13.23 31.46
C PHE A 78 -30.12 -14.54 32.20
N THR A 79 -28.85 -14.98 32.22
CA THR A 79 -28.50 -16.31 32.72
C THR A 79 -28.14 -16.33 34.21
N PHE A 80 -27.43 -15.30 34.71
CA PHE A 80 -26.90 -15.33 36.09
C PHE A 80 -27.04 -14.00 36.85
N ARG A 81 -27.65 -12.97 36.24
CA ARG A 81 -27.74 -11.59 36.76
C ARG A 81 -26.36 -10.94 36.93
N SER A 82 -26.01 -10.07 35.99
CA SER A 82 -24.68 -9.46 35.89
C SER A 82 -24.48 -8.31 36.88
N ASP A 83 -23.23 -8.05 37.22
CA ASP A 83 -22.87 -6.87 38.01
C ASP A 83 -23.08 -5.58 37.21
N PHE A 84 -23.46 -4.49 37.89
CA PHE A 84 -23.61 -3.18 37.26
C PHE A 84 -22.35 -2.71 36.51
N ALA A 85 -21.16 -3.11 37.00
CA ALA A 85 -19.89 -2.79 36.36
C ALA A 85 -19.77 -3.42 34.95
N GLU A 86 -20.35 -4.59 34.70
CA GLU A 86 -20.25 -5.31 33.43
C GLU A 86 -20.95 -4.58 32.29
N TRP A 87 -21.96 -3.78 32.60
CA TRP A 87 -22.65 -2.93 31.63
C TRP A 87 -21.74 -1.89 30.99
N PHE A 88 -20.60 -1.53 31.60
CA PHE A 88 -19.65 -0.60 30.96
C PHE A 88 -18.73 -1.28 29.94
N SER A 89 -18.73 -2.62 29.85
CA SER A 89 -17.87 -3.36 28.94
C SER A 89 -18.12 -3.04 27.46
N PHE A 90 -19.38 -2.79 27.05
CA PHE A 90 -19.68 -2.43 25.66
C PHE A 90 -19.11 -1.05 25.28
N LEU A 91 -19.12 -0.10 26.22
CA LEU A 91 -18.53 1.23 26.02
C LEU A 91 -17.02 1.13 25.89
N LEU A 92 -16.38 0.32 26.74
CA LEU A 92 -14.93 0.06 26.66
C LEU A 92 -14.53 -0.67 25.38
N ALA A 93 -15.34 -1.62 24.91
CA ALA A 93 -15.11 -2.30 23.65
C ALA A 93 -15.21 -1.33 22.46
N GLY A 94 -16.23 -0.47 22.45
CA GLY A 94 -16.38 0.58 21.43
C GLY A 94 -15.23 1.59 21.47
N ALA A 95 -14.84 2.05 22.67
CA ALA A 95 -13.75 3.00 22.86
C ALA A 95 -12.37 2.40 22.50
N GLY A 96 -12.10 1.16 22.91
CA GLY A 96 -10.86 0.45 22.58
C GLY A 96 -10.69 0.22 21.09
N SER A 97 -11.74 -0.26 20.42
CA SER A 97 -11.76 -0.38 18.96
C SER A 97 -11.65 1.00 18.27
N GLY A 98 -12.36 2.02 18.77
CA GLY A 98 -12.32 3.37 18.20
C GLY A 98 -10.95 4.02 18.31
N LEU A 99 -10.29 3.88 19.47
CA LEU A 99 -8.96 4.42 19.72
C LEU A 99 -7.91 3.69 18.88
N THR A 100 -7.94 2.36 18.83
CA THR A 100 -7.01 1.59 17.98
C THR A 100 -7.21 1.94 16.51
N MET A 101 -8.45 2.03 16.05
CA MET A 101 -8.76 2.48 14.69
C MET A 101 -8.24 3.89 14.41
N PHE A 102 -8.42 4.83 15.34
CA PHE A 102 -7.93 6.20 15.21
C PHE A 102 -6.41 6.26 15.10
N VAL A 103 -5.70 5.51 15.96
CA VAL A 103 -4.23 5.41 15.93
C VAL A 103 -3.78 4.83 14.59
N LEU A 104 -4.33 3.70 14.17
CA LEU A 104 -3.99 3.03 12.91
C LEU A 104 -4.26 3.93 11.70
N LEU A 105 -5.37 4.67 11.70
CA LEU A 105 -5.68 5.60 10.61
C LEU A 105 -4.73 6.80 10.59
N ARG A 106 -4.25 7.26 11.75
CA ARG A 106 -3.35 8.41 11.86
C ARG A 106 -1.91 8.05 11.47
N THR A 107 -1.47 6.82 11.71
CA THR A 107 -0.14 6.33 11.35
C THR A 107 -0.01 5.92 9.88
N ARG A 108 -1.12 5.86 9.13
CA ARG A 108 -1.09 5.56 7.69
C ARG A 108 -0.27 6.58 6.91
N VAL A 109 0.66 6.06 6.11
CA VAL A 109 1.48 6.85 5.18
C VAL A 109 0.57 7.51 4.15
N ARG A 110 0.83 8.79 3.88
CA ARG A 110 0.15 9.54 2.83
C ARG A 110 0.92 9.43 1.53
N CYS A 111 0.19 9.35 0.43
CA CYS A 111 0.78 9.54 -0.89
C CYS A 111 1.35 10.96 -0.97
N ALA A 112 2.61 11.10 -1.41
CA ALA A 112 3.27 12.40 -1.51
C ALA A 112 2.66 13.32 -2.59
N LEU A 113 1.92 12.75 -3.56
CA LEU A 113 1.31 13.51 -4.65
C LEU A 113 -0.14 13.90 -4.33
N CYS A 114 -1.03 12.92 -4.14
CA CYS A 114 -2.46 13.18 -3.91
C CYS A 114 -2.83 13.38 -2.44
N ASN A 115 -1.87 13.28 -1.51
CA ASN A 115 -2.08 13.38 -0.06
C ASN A 115 -3.12 12.38 0.52
N ARG A 116 -3.56 11.39 -0.28
CA ARG A 116 -4.47 10.33 0.15
C ARG A 116 -3.75 9.37 1.10
N ARG A 117 -4.43 8.96 2.18
CA ARG A 117 -3.93 7.93 3.09
C ARG A 117 -4.01 6.57 2.40
N MET A 118 -2.89 5.88 2.32
CA MET A 118 -2.82 4.55 1.72
C MET A 118 -3.43 3.50 2.66
N GLY A 119 -4.07 2.47 2.11
CA GLY A 119 -4.56 1.32 2.87
C GLY A 119 -3.42 0.56 3.55
N VAL A 120 -3.75 -0.33 4.49
CA VAL A 120 -2.73 -1.11 5.22
C VAL A 120 -2.01 -2.08 4.27
N GLN A 121 -2.74 -2.70 3.33
CA GLN A 121 -2.14 -3.56 2.30
C GLN A 121 -1.96 -2.85 0.96
N ALA A 122 -2.21 -1.54 0.88
CA ALA A 122 -2.08 -0.83 -0.38
C ALA A 122 -0.61 -0.79 -0.82
N LEU A 123 -0.34 -1.21 -2.06
CA LEU A 123 1.00 -1.12 -2.61
C LEU A 123 1.38 0.36 -2.77
N SER A 124 2.53 0.70 -2.19
CA SER A 124 3.17 2.00 -2.40
C SER A 124 4.39 1.80 -3.28
N PHE A 125 4.59 2.69 -4.23
CA PHE A 125 5.78 2.66 -5.07
C PHE A 125 6.66 3.86 -4.73
N GLN A 126 7.96 3.63 -4.58
CA GLN A 126 8.91 4.72 -4.50
C GLN A 126 9.38 5.06 -5.91
N CYS A 127 9.21 6.33 -6.32
CA CYS A 127 9.62 6.75 -7.65
C CYS A 127 11.16 6.78 -7.75
N PRO A 128 11.76 6.15 -8.77
CA PRO A 128 13.23 6.11 -8.90
C PRO A 128 13.87 7.46 -9.28
N ARG A 129 13.05 8.44 -9.67
CA ARG A 129 13.47 9.77 -10.12
C ARG A 129 13.44 10.80 -9.00
N CYS A 130 12.27 10.95 -8.36
CA CYS A 130 12.05 11.94 -7.30
C CYS A 130 12.04 11.35 -5.89
N HIS A 131 12.20 10.02 -5.74
CA HIS A 131 12.19 9.28 -4.48
C HIS A 131 10.92 9.42 -3.63
N LEU A 132 9.86 10.03 -4.18
CA LEU A 132 8.57 10.16 -3.53
C LEU A 132 7.84 8.81 -3.47
N LYS A 133 7.19 8.54 -2.33
CA LYS A 133 6.28 7.40 -2.16
C LYS A 133 4.89 7.76 -2.66
N VAL A 134 4.38 6.98 -3.61
CA VAL A 134 3.14 7.27 -4.32
C VAL A 134 2.20 6.06 -4.28
N CYS A 135 0.90 6.33 -4.31
CA CYS A 135 -0.12 5.29 -4.35
C CYS A 135 -0.25 4.67 -5.75
N GLU A 136 -0.49 3.36 -5.78
CA GLU A 136 -0.72 2.58 -7.01
C GLU A 136 -1.88 3.11 -7.85
N GLU A 137 -3.05 3.33 -7.25
CA GLU A 137 -4.32 3.53 -7.98
C GLU A 137 -4.35 4.74 -8.92
N THR A 138 -3.65 5.82 -8.59
CA THR A 138 -3.80 7.12 -9.28
C THR A 138 -2.49 7.83 -9.59
N CYS A 139 -1.44 7.61 -8.79
CA CYS A 139 -0.21 8.42 -8.88
C CYS A 139 0.96 7.65 -9.49
N TRP A 140 0.82 6.35 -9.75
CA TRP A 140 1.84 5.50 -10.32
C TRP A 140 1.50 5.08 -11.75
N SER A 141 2.42 5.24 -12.68
CA SER A 141 2.33 4.71 -14.04
C SER A 141 3.13 3.41 -14.14
N PHE A 142 2.42 2.31 -14.37
CA PHE A 142 3.03 0.98 -14.54
C PHE A 142 3.84 0.86 -15.83
N GLU A 143 3.31 1.40 -16.92
CA GLU A 143 3.94 1.36 -18.25
C GLU A 143 5.33 2.01 -18.22
N HIS A 144 5.43 3.19 -17.61
CA HIS A 144 6.66 3.98 -17.59
C HIS A 144 7.46 3.83 -16.28
N ARG A 145 6.99 2.98 -15.36
CA ARG A 145 7.55 2.72 -14.01
C ARG A 145 7.94 4.01 -13.27
N ARG A 146 7.03 4.99 -13.25
CA ARG A 146 7.30 6.31 -12.65
C ARG A 146 6.03 6.95 -12.11
N CYS A 147 6.20 7.93 -11.22
CA CYS A 147 5.05 8.71 -10.76
C CYS A 147 4.53 9.66 -11.84
N THR A 148 3.26 10.03 -11.76
CA THR A 148 2.60 10.92 -12.72
C THR A 148 3.31 12.27 -12.87
N LEU A 149 3.77 12.87 -11.76
CA LEU A 149 4.52 14.12 -11.80
C LEU A 149 5.82 14.01 -12.62
N CYS A 150 6.60 12.94 -12.42
CA CYS A 150 7.82 12.71 -13.20
C CYS A 150 7.54 12.35 -14.66
N LEU A 151 6.36 11.79 -14.95
CA LEU A 151 5.91 11.52 -16.32
C LEU A 151 5.58 12.84 -17.04
N GLU A 152 4.82 13.71 -16.40
CA GLU A 152 4.43 15.03 -16.93
C GLU A 152 5.64 15.95 -17.13
N GLN A 153 6.54 16.00 -16.14
CA GLN A 153 7.75 16.84 -16.19
C GLN A 153 8.89 16.21 -16.99
N ARG A 154 8.74 14.97 -17.49
CA ARG A 154 9.78 14.21 -18.20
C ARG A 154 11.14 14.20 -17.47
N VAL A 155 11.10 13.99 -16.16
CA VAL A 155 12.33 13.98 -15.34
C VAL A 155 13.23 12.82 -15.78
N PRO A 156 14.49 13.07 -16.17
CA PRO A 156 15.40 12.01 -16.59
C PRO A 156 15.85 11.17 -15.39
N VAL A 157 16.04 9.87 -15.61
CA VAL A 157 16.64 8.92 -14.66
C VAL A 157 18.01 8.44 -15.13
N LEU A 158 18.24 8.42 -16.43
CA LEU A 158 19.52 7.99 -17.00
C LEU A 158 20.59 9.09 -16.78
N PRO A 159 21.86 8.72 -16.57
CA PRO A 159 22.93 9.68 -16.35
C PRO A 159 23.03 10.68 -17.50
N THR A 160 23.21 11.98 -17.20
CA THR A 160 23.40 13.01 -18.24
C THR A 160 24.81 12.99 -18.85
N GLY A 161 25.76 12.31 -18.20
CA GLY A 161 27.17 12.29 -18.60
C GLY A 161 27.44 11.58 -19.94
N GLU A 162 28.16 12.26 -20.84
CA GLU A 162 28.50 11.75 -22.17
C GLU A 162 29.29 10.43 -22.16
N LYS A 163 30.16 10.26 -21.15
CA LYS A 163 30.98 9.06 -20.99
C LYS A 163 30.13 7.80 -20.79
N TRP A 164 29.07 7.88 -19.99
CA TRP A 164 28.19 6.74 -19.74
C TRP A 164 27.45 6.35 -21.02
N TRP A 165 26.87 7.32 -21.73
CA TRP A 165 26.13 7.03 -22.95
C TRP A 165 27.02 6.51 -24.08
N THR A 166 28.24 7.01 -24.21
CA THR A 166 29.19 6.52 -25.20
C THR A 166 29.58 5.07 -24.91
N LYS A 167 29.68 4.68 -23.62
CA LYS A 167 29.88 3.28 -23.20
C LYS A 167 28.64 2.41 -23.47
N ALA A 168 27.44 2.91 -23.14
CA ALA A 168 26.22 2.11 -23.16
C ALA A 168 25.61 1.92 -24.57
N ALA A 169 25.62 2.97 -25.39
CA ALA A 169 24.96 3.01 -26.70
C ALA A 169 25.89 3.46 -27.84
N GLY A 170 27.17 3.69 -27.55
CA GLY A 170 28.11 4.23 -28.53
C GLY A 170 28.02 5.75 -28.69
N PRO A 171 28.87 6.32 -29.57
CA PRO A 171 28.91 7.76 -29.81
C PRO A 171 27.61 8.28 -30.43
N ARG A 172 27.37 9.58 -30.28
CA ARG A 172 26.28 10.27 -30.98
C ARG A 172 26.46 10.14 -32.49
N ILE A 173 25.37 9.83 -33.19
CA ILE A 173 25.36 9.83 -34.65
C ILE A 173 24.85 11.17 -35.20
N THR A 174 25.34 11.53 -36.38
CA THR A 174 25.05 12.81 -37.05
C THR A 174 24.05 12.71 -38.19
N TYR A 175 23.56 11.51 -38.49
CA TYR A 175 22.61 11.26 -39.58
C TYR A 175 21.46 10.35 -39.15
N GLY A 176 20.35 10.43 -39.89
CA GLY A 176 19.14 9.64 -39.61
C GLY A 176 18.16 10.33 -38.66
N ARG A 177 17.16 9.55 -38.21
CA ARG A 177 16.08 10.00 -37.33
C ARG A 177 15.81 9.00 -36.22
N CYS A 178 15.33 9.48 -35.08
CA CYS A 178 14.86 8.63 -33.99
C CYS A 178 13.69 7.75 -34.45
N GLN A 179 13.74 6.45 -34.15
CA GLN A 179 12.65 5.54 -34.49
C GLN A 179 11.32 5.82 -33.77
N MET A 180 11.35 6.59 -32.67
CA MET A 180 10.17 6.89 -31.85
C MET A 180 9.62 8.29 -32.11
N CYS A 181 10.43 9.32 -31.91
CA CYS A 181 9.98 10.71 -32.05
C CYS A 181 10.25 11.31 -33.44
N LEU A 182 10.90 10.57 -34.35
CA LEU A 182 11.30 11.03 -35.69
C LEU A 182 12.22 12.27 -35.73
N GLY A 183 12.69 12.75 -34.58
CA GLY A 183 13.67 13.84 -34.48
C GLY A 183 14.96 13.52 -35.23
N SER A 184 15.50 14.51 -35.94
CA SER A 184 16.73 14.36 -36.73
C SER A 184 17.96 14.32 -35.83
N ALA A 185 19.02 13.67 -36.31
CA ALA A 185 20.31 13.58 -35.61
C ALA A 185 20.95 14.95 -35.26
N GLU A 186 20.59 16.00 -36.00
CA GLU A 186 21.01 17.38 -35.73
C GLU A 186 20.29 17.97 -34.51
N GLN A 187 18.99 17.69 -34.37
CA GLN A 187 18.13 18.24 -33.33
C GLN A 187 18.21 17.49 -32.01
N VAL A 188 18.41 16.17 -32.05
CA VAL A 188 18.43 15.32 -30.86
C VAL A 188 19.74 14.57 -30.72
N ASP A 189 20.09 14.20 -29.49
CA ASP A 189 21.19 13.26 -29.25
C ASP A 189 20.74 11.85 -29.65
N LEU A 190 21.04 11.50 -30.90
CA LEU A 190 20.68 10.24 -31.52
C LEU A 190 21.77 9.19 -31.29
N ARG A 191 21.37 8.00 -30.83
CA ARG A 191 22.29 6.88 -30.57
C ARG A 191 21.77 5.57 -31.14
N ILE A 192 22.69 4.64 -31.39
CA ILE A 192 22.37 3.36 -32.01
C ILE A 192 22.20 2.30 -30.93
N CYS A 193 21.10 1.53 -30.99
CA CYS A 193 20.96 0.37 -30.13
C CYS A 193 22.12 -0.62 -30.36
N PRO A 194 22.85 -1.05 -29.31
CA PRO A 194 23.99 -1.94 -29.46
C PRO A 194 23.62 -3.32 -30.03
N HIS A 195 22.35 -3.71 -29.94
CA HIS A 195 21.87 -5.02 -30.38
C HIS A 195 21.23 -5.02 -31.77
N CYS A 196 20.20 -4.18 -31.99
CA CYS A 196 19.45 -4.20 -33.26
C CYS A 196 19.85 -3.09 -34.23
N ARG A 197 20.84 -2.26 -33.85
CA ARG A 197 21.39 -1.14 -34.63
C ARG A 197 20.37 -0.06 -35.04
N ARG A 198 19.18 -0.03 -34.44
CA ARG A 198 18.20 1.03 -34.71
C ARG A 198 18.51 2.32 -33.94
N PRO A 199 18.32 3.49 -34.57
CA PRO A 199 18.57 4.79 -33.95
C PRO A 199 17.43 5.19 -32.99
N GLN A 200 17.78 5.61 -31.79
CA GLN A 200 16.86 6.10 -30.76
C GLN A 200 17.54 7.21 -29.97
N CYS A 201 16.84 8.33 -29.75
CA CYS A 201 17.42 9.48 -29.05
C CYS A 201 17.44 9.29 -27.53
N ARG A 202 18.32 10.03 -26.84
CA ARG A 202 18.47 9.97 -25.37
C ARG A 202 17.15 10.12 -24.62
N GLU A 203 16.30 11.06 -25.00
CA GLU A 203 14.99 11.27 -24.36
C GLU A 203 14.08 10.06 -24.52
N CYS A 204 14.03 9.45 -25.71
CA CYS A 204 13.24 8.24 -25.93
C CYS A 204 13.84 7.02 -25.23
N TRP A 205 15.16 6.95 -25.02
CA TRP A 205 15.76 5.94 -24.15
C TRP A 205 15.34 6.14 -22.69
N ASP A 206 15.40 7.36 -22.17
CA ASP A 206 14.98 7.65 -20.79
C ASP A 206 13.49 7.40 -20.55
N PHE A 207 12.66 7.80 -21.50
CA PHE A 207 11.22 7.59 -21.46
C PHE A 207 10.86 6.10 -21.38
N ASN A 208 11.65 5.25 -22.04
CA ASN A 208 11.48 3.81 -22.03
C ASN A 208 12.41 3.10 -21.03
N ASN A 209 12.87 3.80 -20.00
CA ASN A 209 13.69 3.25 -18.91
C ASN A 209 14.95 2.50 -19.40
N GLY A 210 15.54 2.96 -20.51
CA GLY A 210 16.72 2.37 -21.11
C GLY A 210 16.44 1.16 -22.02
N GLU A 211 15.18 0.84 -22.32
CA GLU A 211 14.81 -0.26 -23.23
C GLU A 211 14.68 0.22 -24.69
N CYS A 212 15.20 -0.61 -25.60
CA CYS A 212 15.07 -0.37 -27.03
C CYS A 212 13.65 -0.71 -27.49
N GLN A 213 12.94 0.25 -28.06
CA GLN A 213 11.55 0.04 -28.50
C GLN A 213 11.39 -0.99 -29.62
N ARG A 214 12.45 -1.26 -30.40
CA ARG A 214 12.39 -2.27 -31.46
C ARG A 214 12.67 -3.68 -30.98
N CYS A 215 13.64 -3.87 -30.09
CA CYS A 215 14.13 -5.22 -29.73
C CYS A 215 13.93 -5.57 -28.25
N GLY A 216 13.39 -4.66 -27.43
CA GLY A 216 13.12 -4.86 -26.01
C GLY A 216 14.36 -4.96 -25.13
N LYS A 217 15.58 -4.98 -25.70
CA LYS A 217 16.81 -5.07 -24.91
C LYS A 217 17.12 -3.74 -24.22
N ALA A 218 17.37 -3.84 -22.93
CA ALA A 218 17.85 -2.75 -22.09
C ALA A 218 19.30 -2.39 -22.37
N LEU A 219 19.67 -1.12 -22.15
CA LEU A 219 21.06 -0.69 -22.13
C LEU A 219 21.84 -1.38 -21.00
N PRO A 220 23.16 -1.60 -21.17
CA PRO A 220 24.00 -2.11 -20.08
C PRO A 220 24.17 -1.06 -18.97
N ASP A 221 24.51 -1.50 -17.76
CA ASP A 221 24.81 -0.65 -16.60
C ASP A 221 23.70 0.37 -16.28
N LEU A 222 22.43 -0.05 -16.29
CA LEU A 222 21.31 0.79 -15.87
C LEU A 222 21.40 1.17 -14.39
N PRO A 223 20.94 2.36 -14.00
CA PRO A 223 20.84 2.75 -12.60
C PRO A 223 20.06 1.73 -11.78
N GLU A 224 20.53 1.45 -10.56
CA GLU A 224 19.87 0.51 -9.63
C GLU A 224 18.41 0.91 -9.33
N SER A 225 18.10 2.21 -9.40
CA SER A 225 16.75 2.72 -9.22
C SER A 225 15.75 2.18 -10.25
N LEU A 226 16.21 1.73 -11.44
CA LEU A 226 15.35 1.11 -12.45
C LEU A 226 15.23 -0.41 -12.30
N THR A 227 16.12 -1.06 -11.54
CA THR A 227 16.16 -2.51 -11.37
C THR A 227 15.38 -3.00 -10.15
N MET A 228 15.13 -2.13 -9.16
CA MET A 228 14.27 -2.42 -8.02
C MET A 228 13.45 -1.20 -7.60
N THR A 229 12.17 -1.38 -7.27
CA THR A 229 11.50 -0.78 -6.08
C THR A 229 9.99 -1.05 -6.09
N VAL A 230 9.60 -2.28 -5.74
CA VAL A 230 8.30 -2.47 -5.06
C VAL A 230 8.60 -2.35 -3.57
N THR A 231 8.25 -1.22 -2.97
CA THR A 231 8.35 -1.05 -1.52
C THR A 231 7.00 -1.43 -0.94
N GLN A 232 6.85 -2.67 -0.45
CA GLN A 232 5.68 -3.01 0.34
C GLN A 232 5.58 -2.01 1.51
N ALA A 233 4.44 -1.32 1.61
CA ALA A 233 4.13 -0.55 2.79
C ALA A 233 3.99 -1.55 3.96
N ALA A 234 4.93 -1.52 4.90
CA ALA A 234 4.98 -2.29 6.15
C ALA A 234 5.59 -3.71 6.12
N LYS A 235 6.93 -3.77 6.13
CA LYS A 235 7.63 -4.51 7.20
C LYS A 235 7.85 -3.53 8.36
N THR A 236 6.93 -3.50 9.31
CA THR A 236 7.13 -2.86 10.63
C THR A 236 6.25 -3.58 11.65
N HIS A 237 6.73 -4.74 12.08
CA HIS A 237 6.65 -5.16 13.48
C HIS A 237 7.96 -5.88 13.77
N GLY A 238 8.92 -5.07 14.22
CA GLY A 238 10.23 -5.49 14.67
C GLY A 238 10.67 -4.51 15.75
N VAL A 239 9.91 -4.50 16.85
CA VAL A 239 10.32 -4.45 18.26
C VAL A 239 9.15 -5.04 19.04
#